data_AF-R1B6N7-F1
#
_entry.id   AF-R1B6N7-F1
#
_cell.length_a   1.000
_cell.length_b   1.000
_cell.length_c   1.000
_cell.angle_alpha   90.00
_cell.angle_beta   90.00
_cell.angle_gamma   90.00
#
_symmetry.space_group_name_H-M   'P 1'
#
loop_
_entity.id
_entity.type
_entity.pdbx_description
1 polymer ?
#
loop_
_entity_poly.entity_id
_entity_poly.type
_entity_poly.pdbx_seq_one_letter_code
_entity_poly.pdbx_strand_id
1 'polypeptide(L)'
;MEALLLCALPSITSAWTFREFMHGDWDLEGARGGVPLLARYSLDLADGGGLAGKYTEASRDDPSTTLREMVVRVDFDAGAGHQGSFRMGKSGADPAETEPVFDFDFEERNGGAAWLSESTWLGKSGGTIQFSVVGNDAFVLTHATVDAEGRPKLVHWAAKRSERAAATGNASKPKRSLLQRWGWYLGAAILVCAYRVSKDAPKAKPA
;
A
#
# COMPACT_ATOMS: atom_id res chain seq x y z
N MET A 1 -31.66 3.85 -24.91
CA MET A 1 -31.14 4.37 -23.63
C MET A 1 -30.55 3.17 -22.92
N GLU A 2 -29.24 2.96 -23.06
CA GLU A 2 -28.56 1.76 -22.55
C GLU A 2 -28.32 1.91 -21.05
N ALA A 3 -28.92 1.01 -20.27
CA ALA A 3 -28.64 0.87 -18.86
C ALA A 3 -27.27 0.20 -18.69
N LEU A 4 -26.25 0.98 -18.36
CA LEU A 4 -25.00 0.47 -17.81
C LEU A 4 -25.34 -0.26 -16.52
N LEU A 5 -25.34 -1.59 -16.56
CA LEU A 5 -25.27 -2.43 -15.36
C LEU A 5 -23.98 -2.05 -14.61
N LEU A 6 -24.09 -1.14 -13.64
CA LEU A 6 -23.17 -1.14 -12.52
C LEU A 6 -23.32 -2.52 -11.87
N CYS A 7 -22.32 -3.38 -12.04
CA CYS A 7 -22.17 -4.55 -11.18
C CYS A 7 -22.20 -4.04 -9.74
N ALA A 8 -23.31 -4.26 -9.06
CA ALA A 8 -23.43 -4.00 -7.64
C ALA A 8 -22.38 -4.86 -6.94
N LEU A 9 -21.28 -4.22 -6.54
CA LEU A 9 -20.35 -4.82 -5.60
C LEU A 9 -21.18 -5.11 -4.34
N PRO A 10 -21.10 -6.32 -3.76
CA PRO A 10 -21.79 -6.60 -2.50
C PRO A 10 -21.37 -5.52 -1.51
N SER A 11 -22.34 -4.80 -0.95
CA SER A 11 -22.09 -3.81 0.09
C SER A 11 -21.57 -4.56 1.30
N ILE A 12 -20.25 -4.51 1.48
CA ILE A 12 -19.59 -4.98 2.68
C ILE A 12 -19.80 -3.84 3.68
N THR A 13 -20.82 -3.94 4.53
CA THR A 13 -20.79 -3.15 5.77
C THR A 13 -19.55 -3.63 6.53
N SER A 14 -18.48 -2.85 6.44
CA SER A 14 -17.18 -3.21 7.00
C SER A 14 -17.28 -3.32 8.52
N ALA A 15 -17.42 -4.55 9.03
CA ALA A 15 -17.36 -4.84 10.46
C ALA A 15 -15.92 -4.76 11.02
N TRP A 16 -14.96 -4.30 10.23
CA TRP A 16 -13.54 -4.17 10.57
C TRP A 16 -13.09 -2.71 10.53
N THR A 17 -12.14 -2.38 11.39
CA THR A 17 -11.41 -1.10 11.41
C THR A 17 -10.13 -1.21 10.58
N PHE A 18 -9.62 -0.09 10.03
CA PHE A 18 -8.36 -0.13 9.26
C PHE A 18 -7.20 -0.73 10.08
N ARG A 19 -7.23 -0.54 11.40
CA ARG A 19 -6.31 -1.18 12.34
C ARG A 19 -6.38 -2.71 12.30
N GLU A 20 -7.58 -3.28 12.41
CA GLU A 20 -7.79 -4.74 12.34
C GLU A 20 -7.42 -5.28 10.96
N PHE A 21 -7.71 -4.51 9.91
CA PHE A 21 -7.28 -4.83 8.57
C PHE A 21 -5.75 -4.89 8.49
N MET A 22 -5.00 -3.88 8.93
CA MET A 22 -3.54 -3.89 8.77
C MET A 22 -2.82 -4.89 9.66
N HIS A 23 -3.38 -5.23 10.84
CA HIS A 23 -2.79 -6.18 11.79
C HIS A 23 -2.55 -7.56 11.17
N GLY A 24 -1.34 -8.11 11.27
CA GLY A 24 -0.92 -9.43 10.82
C GLY A 24 0.14 -9.40 9.72
N ASP A 25 0.31 -10.55 9.05
CA ASP A 25 1.31 -10.73 7.99
C ASP A 25 0.72 -10.47 6.60
N TRP A 26 1.50 -9.76 5.78
CA TRP A 26 1.17 -9.42 4.41
C TRP A 26 2.31 -9.77 3.48
N ASP A 27 2.01 -10.47 2.39
CA ASP A 27 2.95 -10.71 1.29
C ASP A 27 2.63 -9.73 0.16
N LEU A 28 3.66 -9.04 -0.32
CA LEU A 28 3.57 -7.96 -1.31
C LEU A 28 4.32 -8.35 -2.57
N GLU A 29 3.67 -8.16 -3.71
CA GLU A 29 4.28 -8.26 -5.04
C GLU A 29 4.26 -6.88 -5.68
N GLY A 30 5.41 -6.40 -6.12
CA GLY A 30 5.53 -5.07 -6.70
C GLY A 30 6.45 -5.02 -7.90
N ALA A 31 6.52 -3.84 -8.50
CA ALA A 31 7.48 -3.55 -9.54
C ALA A 31 8.08 -2.15 -9.33
N ARG A 32 9.40 -2.03 -9.49
CA ARG A 32 10.13 -0.77 -9.46
C ARG A 32 10.90 -0.62 -10.76
N GLY A 33 10.43 0.26 -11.65
CA GLY A 33 11.07 0.45 -12.96
C GLY A 33 11.10 -0.83 -13.82
N GLY A 34 10.06 -1.66 -13.72
CA GLY A 34 9.97 -2.95 -14.44
C GLY A 34 10.65 -4.13 -13.74
N VAL A 35 11.44 -3.90 -12.68
CA VAL A 35 12.04 -4.98 -11.89
C VAL A 35 11.01 -5.54 -10.90
N PRO A 36 10.68 -6.85 -10.96
CA PRO A 36 9.76 -7.46 -10.01
C PRO A 36 10.38 -7.56 -8.61
N LEU A 37 9.61 -7.18 -7.60
CA LEU A 37 10.01 -7.20 -6.20
C LEU A 37 9.04 -8.02 -5.37
N LEU A 38 9.57 -8.63 -4.31
CA LEU A 38 8.78 -9.23 -3.24
C LEU A 38 9.04 -8.44 -1.97
N ALA A 39 7.99 -8.19 -1.20
CA ALA A 39 8.13 -7.60 0.11
C ALA A 39 7.16 -8.24 1.11
N ARG A 40 7.39 -7.99 2.39
CA ARG A 40 6.55 -8.48 3.47
C ARG A 40 6.37 -7.40 4.52
N TYR A 41 5.13 -7.23 4.98
CA TYR A 41 4.85 -6.59 6.26
C TYR A 41 4.52 -7.67 7.29
N SER A 42 5.02 -7.49 8.50
CA SER A 42 4.60 -8.23 9.69
C SER A 42 4.30 -7.19 10.74
N LEU A 43 3.03 -7.04 11.13
CA LEU A 43 2.54 -5.96 12.00
C LEU A 43 1.72 -6.55 13.14
N ASP A 44 2.15 -6.33 14.37
CA ASP A 44 1.44 -6.76 15.58
C ASP A 44 0.88 -5.55 16.33
N LEU A 45 -0.10 -5.80 17.21
CA LEU A 45 -0.61 -4.78 18.12
C LEU A 45 0.51 -4.29 19.04
N ALA A 46 0.71 -2.97 19.07
CA ALA A 46 1.68 -2.32 19.94
C ALA A 46 0.99 -1.67 21.15
N ASP A 47 1.78 -1.43 22.19
CA ASP A 47 1.37 -0.63 23.34
C ASP A 47 0.92 0.76 22.88
N GLY A 48 -0.20 1.25 23.42
CA GLY A 48 -0.78 2.54 23.05
C GLY A 48 -1.75 2.51 21.87
N GLY A 49 -2.14 1.33 21.38
CA GLY A 49 -3.24 1.21 20.41
C GLY A 49 -2.82 1.28 18.94
N GLY A 50 -1.51 1.33 18.66
CA GLY A 50 -0.96 1.29 17.31
C GLY A 50 -0.68 -0.13 16.79
N LEU A 51 0.01 -0.19 15.65
CA LEU A 51 0.67 -1.40 15.14
C LEU A 51 2.18 -1.17 15.04
N ALA A 52 2.97 -2.19 15.31
CA ALA A 52 4.42 -2.15 15.12
C ALA A 52 4.92 -3.46 14.52
N GLY A 53 6.03 -3.39 13.78
CA GLY A 53 6.69 -4.57 13.28
C GLY A 53 7.72 -4.25 12.21
N LYS A 54 7.77 -5.06 11.15
CA LYS A 54 8.86 -5.02 10.17
C LYS A 54 8.38 -5.02 8.73
N TYR A 55 9.18 -4.39 7.89
CA TYR A 55 9.12 -4.49 6.44
C TYR A 55 10.41 -5.11 5.91
N THR A 56 10.29 -6.15 5.09
CA THR A 56 11.42 -6.73 4.35
C THR A 56 11.13 -6.70 2.86
N GLU A 57 12.15 -6.39 2.05
CA GLU A 57 12.11 -6.37 0.58
C GLU A 57 13.22 -7.28 0.06
N ALA A 58 12.90 -8.10 -0.95
CA ALA A 58 13.83 -8.98 -1.63
C ALA A 58 13.60 -8.92 -3.16
N SER A 59 14.62 -9.30 -3.92
CA SER A 59 14.46 -9.50 -5.36
C SER A 59 13.53 -10.68 -5.60
N ARG A 60 12.65 -10.60 -6.61
CA ARG A 60 11.86 -11.78 -7.00
C ARG A 60 12.75 -12.87 -7.61
N ASP A 61 13.77 -12.47 -8.36
CA ASP A 61 14.66 -13.39 -9.08
C ASP A 61 15.68 -14.05 -8.14
N ASP A 62 15.97 -13.39 -7.01
CA ASP A 62 16.73 -13.96 -5.89
C ASP A 62 16.10 -13.58 -4.55
N PRO A 63 15.13 -14.38 -4.07
CA PRO A 63 14.44 -14.11 -2.80
C PRO A 63 15.34 -14.28 -1.57
N SER A 64 16.54 -14.86 -1.70
CA SER A 64 17.48 -15.02 -0.60
C SER A 64 18.26 -13.73 -0.31
N THR A 65 18.27 -12.80 -1.26
CA THR A 65 18.92 -11.50 -1.12
C THR A 65 17.94 -10.47 -0.55
N THR A 66 18.09 -10.13 0.73
CA THR A 66 17.39 -9.00 1.35
C THR A 66 17.92 -7.70 0.77
N LEU A 67 17.07 -6.99 0.03
CA LEU A 67 17.36 -5.67 -0.53
C LEU A 67 17.15 -4.57 0.50
N ARG A 68 16.18 -4.74 1.40
CA ARG A 68 15.84 -3.75 2.42
C ARG A 68 15.17 -4.38 3.63
N GLU A 69 15.52 -3.89 4.81
CA GLU A 69 14.81 -4.18 6.05
C GLU A 69 14.56 -2.88 6.83
N MET A 70 13.34 -2.72 7.32
CA MET A 70 12.90 -1.51 8.04
C MET A 70 12.03 -1.90 9.23
N VAL A 71 12.08 -1.08 10.28
CA VAL A 71 11.09 -1.09 11.36
C VAL A 71 9.90 -0.24 10.90
N VAL A 72 8.68 -0.72 11.15
CA VAL A 72 7.44 -0.06 10.75
C VAL A 72 6.56 0.17 11.97
N ARG A 73 5.91 1.33 12.03
CA ARG A 73 4.89 1.63 13.02
C ARG A 73 3.70 2.32 12.34
N VAL A 74 2.50 1.99 12.78
CA VAL A 74 1.26 2.62 12.33
C VAL A 74 0.57 3.16 13.57
N ASP A 75 0.56 4.47 13.69
CA ASP A 75 -0.14 5.17 14.77
C ASP A 75 -1.52 5.58 14.26
N PHE A 76 -2.53 5.50 15.14
CA PHE A 76 -3.90 5.86 14.82
C PHE A 76 -4.32 7.03 15.69
N ASP A 77 -5.03 7.98 15.11
CA ASP A 77 -5.51 9.14 15.84
C ASP A 77 -6.58 8.76 16.86
N ALA A 78 -6.56 9.43 18.01
CA ALA A 78 -7.46 9.10 19.11
C ALA A 78 -8.93 9.29 18.68
N GLY A 79 -9.70 8.20 18.73
CA GLY A 79 -11.11 8.20 18.34
C GLY A 79 -11.38 8.05 16.84
N ALA A 80 -10.33 8.03 15.99
CA ALA A 80 -10.45 7.82 14.55
C ALA A 80 -9.88 6.45 14.15
N GLY A 81 -10.76 5.50 13.79
CA GLY A 81 -10.35 4.16 13.34
C GLY A 81 -9.80 4.10 11.90
N HIS A 82 -9.68 5.25 11.22
CA HIS A 82 -9.38 5.38 9.80
C HIS A 82 -8.36 6.50 9.48
N GLN A 83 -7.85 7.18 10.50
CA GLN A 83 -6.87 8.27 10.37
C GLN A 83 -5.63 7.99 11.22
N GLY A 84 -4.49 8.48 10.77
CA GLY A 84 -3.25 8.38 11.51
C GLY A 84 -2.01 8.48 10.61
N SER A 85 -0.89 7.92 11.09
CA SER A 85 0.41 8.07 10.45
C SER A 85 1.11 6.73 10.26
N PHE A 86 1.69 6.54 9.08
CA PHE A 86 2.59 5.44 8.80
C PHE A 86 4.03 5.90 8.98
N ARG A 87 4.78 5.20 9.83
CA ARG A 87 6.15 5.56 10.23
C ARG A 87 7.12 4.44 9.89
N MET A 88 8.34 4.80 9.50
CA MET A 88 9.39 3.83 9.21
C MET A 88 10.74 4.28 9.77
N GLY A 89 11.52 3.30 10.22
CA GLY A 89 12.89 3.46 10.70
C GLY A 89 13.80 2.41 10.09
N LYS A 90 15.12 2.64 10.18
CA LYS A 90 16.10 1.63 9.75
C LYS A 90 15.98 0.38 10.62
N SER A 91 16.35 -0.80 10.08
CA SER A 91 16.44 -2.00 10.91
C SER A 91 17.38 -1.78 12.11
N GLY A 92 16.99 -2.29 13.27
CA GLY A 92 17.70 -2.13 14.54
C GLY A 92 17.53 -0.76 15.22
N ALA A 93 16.82 0.20 14.60
CA ALA A 93 16.45 1.43 15.27
C ALA A 93 15.45 1.16 16.41
N ASP A 94 15.49 1.99 17.44
CA ASP A 94 14.43 2.01 18.45
C ASP A 94 13.10 2.34 17.74
N PRO A 95 12.00 1.61 18.01
CA PRO A 95 10.67 1.99 17.52
C PRO A 95 10.28 3.46 17.76
N ALA A 96 10.81 4.09 18.81
CA ALA A 96 10.63 5.51 19.11
C ALA A 96 11.34 6.44 18.10
N GLU A 97 12.38 5.96 17.40
CA GLU A 97 13.14 6.69 16.38
C GLU A 97 12.55 6.54 14.96
N THR A 98 11.35 5.97 14.84
CA THR A 98 10.66 5.90 13.55
C THR A 98 10.13 7.28 13.15
N GLU A 99 10.36 7.66 11.90
CA GLU A 99 9.92 8.94 11.36
C GLU A 99 8.62 8.76 10.55
N PRO A 100 7.70 9.74 10.56
CA PRO A 100 6.50 9.69 9.74
C PRO A 100 6.87 9.74 8.25
N VAL A 101 6.25 8.86 7.49
CA VAL A 101 6.49 8.67 6.07
C VAL A 101 5.31 9.16 5.24
N PHE A 102 4.09 8.97 5.74
CA PHE A 102 2.88 9.60 5.24
C PHE A 102 1.78 9.52 6.29
N ASP A 103 0.87 10.48 6.23
CA ASP A 103 -0.37 10.46 7.00
C ASP A 103 -1.49 9.91 6.15
N PHE A 104 -2.36 9.08 6.71
CA PHE A 104 -3.48 8.48 6.01
C PHE A 104 -4.80 8.98 6.58
N ASP A 105 -5.77 9.14 5.70
CA ASP A 105 -7.16 9.41 6.01
C ASP A 105 -8.00 8.58 5.05
N PHE A 106 -8.53 7.46 5.55
CA PHE A 106 -9.27 6.55 4.71
C PHE A 106 -10.74 6.96 4.62
N GLU A 107 -11.15 7.29 3.40
CA GLU A 107 -12.54 7.49 3.07
C GLU A 107 -13.18 6.18 2.61
N GLU A 108 -14.36 5.89 3.15
CA GLU A 108 -15.21 4.80 2.67
C GLU A 108 -15.77 5.15 1.28
N ARG A 109 -15.59 4.25 0.32
CA ARG A 109 -16.06 4.39 -1.06
C ARG A 109 -16.93 3.19 -1.43
N ASN A 110 -17.84 3.40 -2.38
CA ASN A 110 -18.75 2.36 -2.90
C ASN A 110 -19.60 1.67 -1.82
N GLY A 111 -20.07 2.42 -0.82
CA GLY A 111 -20.92 1.91 0.26
C GLY A 111 -20.26 0.81 1.09
N GLY A 112 -18.98 1.01 1.44
CA GLY A 112 -18.22 0.13 2.34
C GLY A 112 -17.29 -0.85 1.66
N ALA A 113 -17.44 -1.01 0.34
CA ALA A 113 -16.73 -2.03 -0.42
C ALA A 113 -15.24 -1.69 -0.68
N ALA A 114 -14.84 -0.43 -0.57
CA ALA A 114 -13.45 -0.01 -0.73
C ALA A 114 -13.11 1.13 0.22
N TRP A 115 -11.90 1.11 0.77
CA TRP A 115 -11.34 2.23 1.55
C TRP A 115 -10.17 2.80 0.78
N LEU A 116 -10.15 4.13 0.64
CA LEU A 116 -9.16 4.85 -0.15
C LEU A 116 -8.52 5.95 0.69
N SER A 117 -7.19 5.97 0.75
CA SER A 117 -6.41 7.11 1.26
C SER A 117 -5.54 7.66 0.15
N GLU A 118 -5.63 8.97 -0.07
CA GLU A 118 -4.70 9.73 -0.91
C GLU A 118 -3.84 10.62 -0.01
N SER A 119 -2.53 10.37 -0.04
CA SER A 119 -1.59 10.95 0.91
C SER A 119 -0.35 11.47 0.21
N THR A 120 0.44 12.29 0.90
CA THR A 120 1.75 12.73 0.43
C THR A 120 2.85 11.98 1.17
N TRP A 121 3.84 11.48 0.43
CA TRP A 121 5.06 10.93 1.00
C TRP A 121 5.91 12.07 1.56
N LEU A 122 6.14 12.08 2.87
CA LEU A 122 6.81 13.13 3.63
C LEU A 122 8.35 13.04 3.57
N GLY A 123 8.90 11.93 3.06
CA GLY A 123 10.34 11.78 2.87
C GLY A 123 10.92 12.62 1.72
N LYS A 124 12.25 12.64 1.60
CA LYS A 124 12.99 13.47 0.62
C LYS A 124 12.56 13.31 -0.84
N SER A 125 12.05 12.13 -1.23
CA SER A 125 11.57 11.87 -2.59
C SER A 125 10.23 12.54 -2.90
N GLY A 126 9.50 12.98 -1.87
CA GLY A 126 8.12 13.44 -2.01
C GLY A 126 7.23 12.39 -2.69
N GLY A 127 6.16 12.88 -3.29
CA GLY A 127 5.27 12.12 -4.16
C GLY A 127 3.90 11.86 -3.57
N THR A 128 2.98 11.40 -4.43
CA THR A 128 1.62 11.03 -4.07
C THR A 128 1.57 9.55 -3.77
N ILE A 129 0.93 9.19 -2.67
CA ILE A 129 0.62 7.83 -2.29
C ILE A 129 -0.88 7.64 -2.42
N GLN A 130 -1.28 6.51 -2.99
CA GLN A 130 -2.65 6.05 -2.92
C GLN A 130 -2.68 4.63 -2.34
N PHE A 131 -3.41 4.47 -1.24
CA PHE A 131 -3.68 3.18 -0.61
C PHE A 131 -5.14 2.82 -0.88
N SER A 132 -5.37 1.66 -1.50
CA SER A 132 -6.70 1.13 -1.79
C SER A 132 -6.89 -0.24 -1.16
N VAL A 133 -7.86 -0.37 -0.26
CA VAL A 133 -8.34 -1.70 0.18
C VAL A 133 -9.26 -2.25 -0.91
N VAL A 134 -8.88 -3.40 -1.48
CA VAL A 134 -9.57 -4.01 -2.64
C VAL A 134 -10.29 -5.32 -2.30
N GLY A 135 -10.21 -5.73 -1.02
CA GLY A 135 -10.90 -6.88 -0.45
C GLY A 135 -10.53 -7.04 1.03
N ASN A 136 -11.14 -8.00 1.72
CA ASN A 136 -10.89 -8.23 3.15
C ASN A 136 -9.45 -8.70 3.46
N ASP A 137 -8.77 -9.24 2.45
CA ASP A 137 -7.46 -9.87 2.55
C ASP A 137 -6.47 -9.31 1.52
N ALA A 138 -6.76 -8.15 0.92
CA ALA A 138 -5.95 -7.57 -0.13
C ALA A 138 -6.01 -6.03 -0.17
N PHE A 139 -4.87 -5.41 -0.46
CA PHE A 139 -4.79 -3.98 -0.76
C PHE A 139 -3.79 -3.70 -1.88
N VAL A 140 -3.90 -2.52 -2.47
CA VAL A 140 -2.95 -1.98 -3.44
C VAL A 140 -2.40 -0.68 -2.89
N LEU A 141 -1.07 -0.55 -2.91
CA LEU A 141 -0.36 0.67 -2.57
C LEU A 141 0.37 1.18 -3.81
N THR A 142 0.09 2.40 -4.22
CA THR A 142 0.77 3.09 -5.31
C THR A 142 1.50 4.29 -4.76
N HIS A 143 2.79 4.42 -5.07
CA HIS A 143 3.59 5.60 -4.80
C HIS A 143 4.10 6.17 -6.13
N ALA A 144 3.72 7.41 -6.41
CA ALA A 144 4.12 8.15 -7.58
C ALA A 144 5.03 9.31 -7.20
N THR A 145 6.21 9.35 -7.80
CA THR A 145 7.17 10.44 -7.70
C THR A 145 7.47 11.00 -9.09
N VAL A 146 8.24 12.08 -9.15
CA VAL A 146 8.90 12.54 -10.38
C VAL A 146 10.39 12.24 -10.30
N ASP A 147 11.00 11.86 -11.41
CA ASP A 147 12.46 11.79 -11.51
C ASP A 147 13.07 13.19 -11.73
N ALA A 148 14.40 13.26 -11.84
CA ALA A 148 15.12 14.52 -12.04
C ALA A 148 14.76 15.20 -13.36
N GLU A 149 14.29 14.45 -14.35
CA GLU A 149 13.83 14.95 -15.65
C GLU A 149 12.34 15.29 -15.66
N GLY A 150 11.66 15.23 -14.50
CA GLY A 150 10.24 15.53 -14.36
C GLY A 150 9.31 14.43 -14.87
N ARG A 151 9.82 13.24 -15.17
CA ARG A 151 9.01 12.11 -15.64
C ARG A 151 8.39 11.37 -14.46
N PRO A 152 7.14 10.91 -14.57
CA PRO A 152 6.51 10.11 -13.53
C PRO A 152 7.26 8.80 -13.31
N LYS A 153 7.65 8.55 -12.06
CA LYS A 153 8.18 7.28 -11.60
C LYS A 153 7.18 6.67 -10.65
N LEU A 154 6.80 5.44 -10.94
CA LEU A 154 5.78 4.74 -10.19
C LEU A 154 6.37 3.49 -9.52
N VAL A 155 6.00 3.30 -8.26
CA VAL A 155 6.23 2.07 -7.53
C VAL A 155 4.87 1.60 -7.03
N HIS A 156 4.56 0.33 -7.31
CA HIS A 156 3.30 -0.24 -6.91
C HIS A 156 3.52 -1.54 -6.18
N TRP A 157 2.63 -1.80 -5.23
CA TRP A 157 2.55 -3.03 -4.48
C TRP A 157 1.13 -3.54 -4.48
N ALA A 158 0.94 -4.79 -4.88
CA ALA A 158 -0.25 -5.56 -4.59
C ALA A 158 0.04 -6.45 -3.39
N ALA A 159 -0.72 -6.27 -2.31
CA ALA A 159 -0.57 -7.00 -1.07
C ALA A 159 -1.72 -8.00 -0.89
N LYS A 160 -1.41 -9.13 -0.28
CA LYS A 160 -2.41 -10.06 0.25
C LYS A 160 -2.01 -10.60 1.60
N ARG A 161 -2.97 -11.14 2.35
CA ARG A 161 -2.66 -11.88 3.59
C ARG A 161 -1.70 -13.04 3.32
N SER A 162 -0.72 -13.20 4.21
CA SER A 162 0.22 -14.31 4.10
C SER A 162 -0.48 -15.63 4.42
N GLU A 163 -0.41 -16.60 3.50
CA GLU A 163 -1.01 -17.93 3.66
C GLU A 163 -0.21 -18.84 4.59
N ARG A 164 0.89 -18.35 5.20
CA ARG A 164 1.83 -19.17 5.99
C ARG A 164 1.22 -19.73 7.28
N ALA A 165 0.08 -19.20 7.72
CA ALA A 165 -0.73 -19.79 8.81
C ALA A 165 -1.46 -21.09 8.39
N ALA A 166 -1.52 -21.44 7.10
CA ALA A 166 -2.28 -22.57 6.56
C ALA A 166 -1.44 -23.55 5.72
N ALA A 167 -0.14 -23.68 6.01
CA ALA A 167 0.74 -24.56 5.24
C ALA A 167 0.87 -25.97 5.86
N THR A 168 -0.20 -26.76 5.83
CA THR A 168 -0.11 -28.21 5.65
C THR A 168 -0.69 -28.57 4.29
N GLY A 169 0.21 -28.82 3.34
CA GLY A 169 -0.02 -29.67 2.17
C GLY A 169 -1.16 -29.28 1.21
N ASN A 170 -0.80 -28.65 0.09
CA ASN A 170 -1.22 -29.17 -1.21
C ASN A 170 -0.46 -28.49 -2.34
N ALA A 171 0.05 -29.29 -3.27
CA ALA A 171 0.66 -28.82 -4.51
C ALA A 171 -0.34 -27.94 -5.28
N SER A 172 -0.03 -26.65 -5.41
CA SER A 172 -0.96 -25.66 -5.96
C SER A 172 -0.66 -25.39 -7.43
N LYS A 173 -1.74 -25.25 -8.21
CA LYS A 173 -1.78 -24.77 -9.61
C LYS A 173 -0.93 -23.49 -9.77
N PRO A 174 -0.44 -23.16 -10.99
CA PRO A 174 0.34 -21.95 -11.20
C PRO A 174 -0.40 -20.73 -10.64
N LYS A 175 0.15 -20.15 -9.56
CA LYS A 175 -0.41 -18.98 -8.88
C LYS A 175 -0.35 -17.80 -9.85
N ARG A 176 -1.51 -17.32 -10.32
CA ARG A 176 -1.60 -16.07 -11.09
C ARG A 176 -0.96 -14.94 -10.25
N SER A 177 -0.13 -14.11 -10.87
CA SER A 177 0.52 -12.96 -10.22
C SER A 177 -0.53 -12.02 -9.61
N LEU A 178 -0.24 -11.45 -8.43
CA LEU A 178 -1.16 -10.51 -7.77
C LEU A 178 -1.34 -9.23 -8.57
N LEU A 179 -0.27 -8.79 -9.24
CA LEU A 179 -0.32 -7.63 -10.14
C LEU A 179 -1.25 -7.89 -11.33
N GLN A 180 -1.27 -9.11 -11.85
CA GLN A 180 -2.22 -9.50 -12.91
C GLN A 180 -3.66 -9.58 -12.38
N ARG A 181 -3.85 -10.05 -11.14
CA ARG A 181 -5.18 -10.19 -10.52
C ARG A 181 -5.82 -8.83 -10.22
N TRP A 182 -5.03 -7.85 -9.78
CA TRP A 182 -5.50 -6.53 -9.34
C TRP A 182 -5.13 -5.40 -10.29
N GLY A 183 -4.72 -5.73 -11.52
CA GLY A 183 -4.18 -4.78 -12.50
C GLY A 183 -5.13 -3.65 -12.89
N TRP A 184 -6.44 -3.81 -12.69
CA TRP A 184 -7.42 -2.75 -12.97
C TRP A 184 -7.43 -1.66 -11.88
N TYR A 185 -7.34 -2.01 -10.60
CA TYR A 185 -7.13 -1.05 -9.51
C TYR A 185 -5.80 -0.34 -9.67
N LEU A 186 -4.77 -1.08 -10.08
CA LEU A 186 -3.47 -0.53 -10.40
C LEU A 186 -3.56 0.54 -11.50
N GLY A 187 -4.26 0.25 -12.60
CA GLY A 187 -4.47 1.19 -13.69
C GLY A 187 -5.20 2.46 -13.25
N ALA A 188 -6.24 2.34 -12.43
CA ALA A 188 -6.95 3.49 -11.88
C ALA A 188 -6.05 4.34 -10.96
N ALA A 189 -5.28 3.71 -10.08
CA ALA A 189 -4.36 4.39 -9.18
C ALA A 189 -3.25 5.15 -9.94
N ILE A 190 -2.69 4.53 -10.97
CA ILE A 190 -1.71 5.15 -11.86
C ILE A 190 -2.28 6.43 -12.48
N LEU A 191 -3.50 6.39 -13.02
CA LEU A 191 -4.12 7.54 -13.65
C LEU A 191 -4.33 8.70 -12.68
N VAL A 192 -4.84 8.41 -11.48
CA VAL A 192 -5.06 9.43 -10.44
C VAL A 192 -3.74 10.04 -10.00
N CYS A 193 -2.74 9.21 -9.66
CA CYS A 193 -1.44 9.70 -9.22
C CYS A 193 -0.71 10.49 -10.31
N ALA A 194 -0.71 10.01 -11.56
CA ALA A 194 -0.10 10.72 -12.68
C ALA A 194 -0.77 12.07 -12.94
N TYR A 195 -2.10 12.14 -12.82
CA TYR A 195 -2.84 13.40 -12.95
C TYR A 195 -2.48 14.40 -11.84
N ARG A 196 -2.43 13.95 -10.58
CA ARG A 196 -2.05 14.80 -9.43
C ARG A 196 -0.64 15.33 -9.57
N VAL A 197 0.33 14.45 -9.83
CA VAL A 197 1.73 14.83 -10.06
C VAL A 197 1.87 15.84 -11.20
N SER A 198 1.11 15.67 -12.29
CA SER A 198 1.13 16.60 -13.43
C SER A 198 0.48 17.95 -13.11
N LYS A 199 -0.53 17.97 -12.23
CA LYS A 199 -1.22 19.19 -11.80
C LYS A 199 -0.39 19.99 -10.80
N ASP A 200 0.32 19.29 -9.91
CA ASP A 200 1.11 19.88 -8.83
C ASP A 200 2.56 20.18 -9.28
N ALA A 201 2.97 19.72 -10.47
CA ALA A 201 4.20 20.15 -11.10
C ALA A 201 4.18 21.68 -11.30
N PRO A 202 5.19 22.43 -10.81
CA PRO A 202 5.23 23.87 -11.00
C PRO A 202 5.21 24.15 -12.51
N LYS A 203 4.20 24.89 -12.97
CA LYS A 203 4.14 25.37 -14.36
C LYS A 203 5.45 26.08 -14.65
N ALA A 204 6.28 25.51 -15.53
CA ALA A 204 7.48 26.18 -16.00
C ALA A 204 7.06 27.57 -16.50
N LYS A 205 7.61 28.61 -15.86
CA LYS A 205 7.43 29.99 -16.33
C LYS A 205 8.01 30.03 -17.74
N PRO A 206 7.24 30.41 -18.78
CA PRO A 206 7.84 30.65 -20.08
C PRO A 206 8.89 31.76 -19.91
N ALA A 207 10.05 31.53 -20.51
CA ALA A 207 11.18 32.45 -20.55
C ALA A 207 10.80 33.77 -21.24
#